data_AF-A0A524NPB3-F1
#
_entry.id   AF-A0A524NPB3-F1
#
_cell.length_a   1.000
_cell.length_b   1.000
_cell.length_c   1.000
_cell.angle_alpha   90.00
_cell.angle_beta   90.00
_cell.angle_gamma   90.00
#
_symmetry.space_group_name_H-M   'P 1'
#
loop_
_entity.id
_entity.type
_entity.pdbx_description
1 polymer ?
#
loop_
_entity_poly.entity_id
_entity_poly.type
_entity_poly.pdbx_seq_one_letter_code
_entity_poly.pdbx_strand_id
1 'polypeptide(L)' 'LSARNLPNVQAMPVAGLNVYDILRHKNLLVVQGALDAIQGRVTR' A
#
# COMPACT_ATOMS: atom_id res chain seq x y z
N LEU A 1 1.11 -3.63 14.95
CA LEU A 1 1.04 -4.42 13.69
C LEU A 1 -0.13 -5.38 13.77
N SER A 2 -1.35 -4.86 13.62
CA SER A 2 -2.57 -5.60 13.99
C SER A 2 -3.13 -6.49 12.89
N ALA A 3 -2.70 -6.32 11.64
CA ALA A 3 -3.20 -7.06 10.48
C ALA A 3 -2.33 -8.27 10.08
N ARG A 4 -1.25 -8.55 10.79
CA ARG A 4 -0.26 -9.59 10.39
C ARG A 4 -0.80 -11.02 10.43
N ASN A 5 -1.84 -11.29 11.22
CA ASN A 5 -2.44 -12.63 11.33
C ASN A 5 -3.66 -12.83 10.42
N LEU A 6 -4.07 -11.80 9.68
CA LEU A 6 -5.28 -11.85 8.87
C LEU A 6 -4.98 -12.52 7.53
N PRO A 7 -5.77 -13.52 7.12
CA PRO A 7 -5.61 -14.12 5.80
C PRO A 7 -5.96 -13.09 4.71
N ASN A 8 -5.20 -13.12 3.62
CA ASN A 8 -5.40 -12.26 2.43
C ASN A 8 -5.26 -10.74 2.68
N VAL A 9 -4.77 -10.32 3.85
CA VAL A 9 -4.52 -8.91 4.16
C VAL A 9 -3.02 -8.67 4.27
N GLN A 10 -2.56 -7.60 3.63
CA GLN A 10 -1.17 -7.16 3.69
C GLN A 10 -1.15 -5.68 4.09
N ALA A 11 -0.42 -5.37 5.16
CA ALA A 11 -0.20 -4.00 5.60
C ALA A 11 1.30 -3.68 5.49
N MET A 12 1.63 -2.55 4.88
CA MET A 12 3.00 -2.11 4.68
C MET A 12 3.11 -0.58 4.70
N PRO A 13 4.27 -0.01 5.05
CA PRO A 13 4.55 1.41 4.84
C PRO A 13 4.60 1.75 3.35
N VAL A 14 4.32 3.01 3.01
CA VAL A 14 4.36 3.53 1.61
C VAL A 14 5.72 3.30 0.95
N ALA A 15 6.82 3.37 1.73
CA ALA A 15 8.17 3.13 1.22
C ALA A 15 8.36 1.72 0.63
N GLY A 16 7.60 0.72 1.10
CA GLY A 16 7.63 -0.65 0.60
C GLY A 16 6.64 -0.93 -0.52
N LEU A 17 5.84 0.05 -0.96
CA LEU A 17 4.81 -0.14 -1.98
C LEU A 17 5.44 -0.46 -3.35
N ASN A 18 4.96 -1.55 -3.97
CA ASN A 18 5.37 -2.04 -5.28
C ASN A 18 4.16 -2.32 -6.18
N VAL A 19 4.38 -2.34 -7.50
CA VAL A 19 3.33 -2.63 -8.49
C VAL A 19 2.77 -4.05 -8.34
N TYR A 20 3.62 -5.04 -8.03
CA TYR A 20 3.16 -6.41 -7.85
C TYR A 20 2.12 -6.54 -6.73
N ASP A 21 2.38 -5.90 -5.58
CA ASP A 21 1.47 -5.93 -4.44
C ASP A 21 0.14 -5.25 -4.80
N ILE A 22 0.17 -4.16 -5.56
CA ILE A 22 -1.03 -3.47 -6.07
C ILE A 22 -1.87 -4.39 -6.96
N LEU A 23 -1.23 -5.07 -7.93
CA LEU A 23 -1.93 -5.94 -8.88
C LEU A 23 -2.43 -7.26 -8.25
N ARG A 24 -1.78 -7.72 -7.19
CA ARG A 24 -2.15 -8.95 -6.48
C ARG A 24 -3.46 -8.80 -5.69
N HIS A 25 -3.81 -7.59 -5.25
CA HIS A 25 -4.96 -7.35 -4.40
C HIS A 25 -6.12 -6.72 -5.19
N LYS A 26 -7.33 -7.24 -4.98
CA LYS A 26 -8.55 -6.71 -5.61
C LYS A 26 -8.94 -5.34 -5.04
N ASN A 27 -8.69 -5.13 -3.75
CA ASN A 27 -9.08 -3.92 -3.02
C ASN A 27 -7.84 -3.30 -2.38
N LEU A 28 -7.72 -1.98 -2.47
CA LEU A 28 -6.62 -1.22 -1.88
C LEU A 28 -7.17 -0.22 -0.88
N LEU A 29 -6.60 -0.21 0.33
CA LEU A 29 -6.90 0.77 1.36
C LEU A 29 -5.70 1.69 1.53
N VAL A 30 -5.89 2.98 1.28
CA VAL A 30 -4.83 3.99 1.39
C VAL A 30 -5.25 5.03 2.43
N VAL A 31 -4.38 5.31 3.39
CA VAL A 31 -4.62 6.38 4.36
C VAL A 31 -4.42 7.73 3.68
N GLN A 32 -5.25 8.72 3.97
CA GLN A 32 -5.19 10.04 3.32
C GLN A 32 -3.77 10.64 3.34
N GLY A 33 -3.08 10.58 4.48
CA GLY A 33 -1.70 11.10 4.61
C GLY A 33 -0.62 10.35 3.82
N ALA A 34 -0.95 9.21 3.20
CA ALA A 34 -0.02 8.46 2.36
C ALA A 34 -0.04 8.93 0.90
N LEU A 35 -1.03 9.73 0.47
CA LEU A 35 -1.21 10.09 -0.93
C LEU A 35 -0.06 10.93 -1.48
N ASP A 36 0.37 11.96 -0.75
CA ASP A 36 1.46 12.85 -1.17
C ASP A 36 2.77 12.07 -1.40
N ALA A 37 3.06 11.11 -0.51
CA ALA A 37 4.23 10.25 -0.61
C ALA A 37 4.17 9.28 -1.80
N ILE A 38 2.97 8.82 -2.18
CA ILE A 38 2.77 7.99 -3.38
C ILE A 38 2.92 8.85 -4.64
N GLN A 39 2.27 10.02 -4.69
CA GLN A 39 2.34 10.94 -5.82
C GLN A 39 3.76 11.37 -6.13
N GLY A 40 4.57 11.70 -5.10
CA GLY A 40 5.97 12.05 -5.28
C GLY A 40 6.85 10.93 -5.88
N ARG A 41 6.39 9.67 -5.88
CA ARG A 41 7.11 8.55 -6.52
C ARG A 41 6.72 8.34 -7.98
N VAL A 42 5.55 8.80 -8.39
CA VAL A 42 4.97 8.56 -9.74
C VAL A 42 5.13 9.78 -10.64
N THR A 43 4.95 10.97 -10.08
CA THR A 43 5.07 12.22 -10.83
C THR A 43 6.52 12.67 -10.82
N ARG A 44 7.28 12.21 -11.81
CA ARG A 44 8.61 12.74 -12.15
C ARG A 44 8.65 13.08 -13.63
#